data_AF-A0A3N5SXE0-F1
#
_entry.id   AF-A0A3N5SXE0-F1
#
_cell.length_a   1.000
_cell.length_b   1.000
_cell.length_c   1.000
_cell.angle_alpha   90.00
_cell.angle_beta   90.00
_cell.angle_gamma   90.00
#
_symmetry.space_group_name_H-M   'P 1'
#
loop_
_entity.id
_entity.type
_entity.pdbx_description
1 polymer ?
#
loop_
_entity_poly.entity_id
_entity_poly.type
_entity_poly.pdbx_seq_one_letter_code
_entity_poly.pdbx_strand_id
1 'polypeptide(L)'
;MKKTSTLREQYALTAFLILTPFIGLAIALFLPLPPEFIALLTLLTISTMAVLVTALAEGRQGVSDLLKKIFQWRISFKWYLIALLMPVGIILASGVLAFLLGWIPTVEIRVPTSSQLIFNLILIILIAVLEELGWRGYALPKLLRYRSPLTSALIIGIVAGLLHIGLGLVAGRPWLPTFLVPVGFSVIWTWLFLSTQGSLAMAMLFHFAIDYAPQFVLDAPLPIAQGLWAQAIVSLAVALGLILLFGTDLQRGPVKELAAADAAGR
;
A
#
# COMPACT_ATOMS: atom_id res chain seq x y z
N MET A 1 -26.43 7.05 14.34
CA MET A 1 -26.60 5.64 14.72
C MET A 1 -25.46 4.85 14.10
N LYS A 2 -24.50 4.34 14.89
CA LYS A 2 -23.45 3.43 14.38
C LYS A 2 -24.15 2.19 13.83
N LYS A 3 -24.14 2.01 12.51
CA LYS A 3 -24.65 0.80 11.86
C LYS A 3 -23.80 -0.35 12.37
N THR A 4 -24.35 -1.19 13.24
CA THR A 4 -23.69 -2.42 13.70
C THR A 4 -23.40 -3.25 12.46
N SER A 5 -22.13 -3.53 12.23
CA SER A 5 -21.74 -4.41 11.14
C SER A 5 -22.36 -5.78 11.35
N THR A 6 -22.74 -6.41 10.24
CA THR A 6 -23.23 -7.78 10.31
C THR A 6 -22.09 -8.72 10.68
N LEU A 7 -22.36 -9.80 11.43
CA LEU A 7 -21.36 -10.85 11.71
C LEU A 7 -20.66 -11.33 10.43
N ARG A 8 -21.42 -11.38 9.32
CA ARG A 8 -20.93 -11.71 7.97
C ARG A 8 -19.81 -10.78 7.50
N GLU A 9 -19.90 -9.47 7.73
CA GLU A 9 -18.85 -8.51 7.35
C GLU A 9 -17.57 -8.70 8.17
N GLN A 10 -17.69 -9.06 9.46
CA GLN A 10 -16.53 -9.34 10.30
C GLN A 10 -15.83 -10.62 9.86
N TYR A 11 -16.58 -11.69 9.59
CA TYR A 11 -16.03 -12.93 9.04
C TYR A 11 -15.38 -12.71 7.67
N ALA A 12 -15.98 -11.89 6.80
CA ALA A 12 -15.42 -11.57 5.50
C ALA A 12 -14.08 -10.81 5.61
N LEU A 13 -13.97 -9.85 6.53
CA LEU A 13 -12.72 -9.14 6.79
C LEU A 13 -11.64 -10.09 7.33
N THR A 14 -11.99 -10.95 8.29
CA THR A 14 -11.06 -11.93 8.84
C THR A 14 -10.60 -12.92 7.77
N ALA A 15 -11.54 -13.42 6.94
CA ALA A 15 -11.22 -14.29 5.82
C ALA A 15 -10.27 -13.59 4.82
N PHE A 16 -10.51 -12.33 4.51
CA PHE A 16 -9.60 -11.54 3.67
C PHE A 16 -8.20 -11.44 4.29
N LEU A 17 -8.08 -11.04 5.55
CA LEU A 17 -6.80 -10.83 6.22
C LEU A 17 -5.99 -12.12 6.41
N ILE A 18 -6.67 -13.26 6.53
CA ILE A 18 -6.03 -14.57 6.69
C ILE A 18 -5.75 -15.19 5.32
N LEU A 19 -6.77 -15.38 4.48
CA LEU A 19 -6.61 -16.17 3.24
C LEU A 19 -5.72 -15.46 2.21
N THR A 20 -5.74 -14.12 2.14
CA THR A 20 -4.93 -13.38 1.17
C THR A 20 -3.42 -13.65 1.30
N PRO A 21 -2.78 -13.49 2.47
CA PRO A 21 -1.36 -13.83 2.62
C PRO A 21 -1.08 -15.33 2.47
N PHE A 22 -1.98 -16.22 2.90
CA PHE A 22 -1.79 -17.67 2.72
C PHE A 22 -1.82 -18.09 1.25
N ILE A 23 -2.77 -17.60 0.47
CA ILE A 23 -2.87 -17.86 -0.98
C ILE A 23 -1.67 -17.23 -1.68
N GLY A 24 -1.33 -15.99 -1.36
CA GLY A 24 -0.17 -15.30 -1.94
C GLY A 24 1.15 -16.02 -1.68
N LEU A 25 1.34 -16.55 -0.47
CA LEU A 25 2.51 -17.36 -0.11
C LEU A 25 2.50 -18.73 -0.80
N ALA A 26 1.34 -19.38 -0.90
CA ALA A 26 1.22 -20.64 -1.61
C ALA A 26 1.54 -20.49 -3.11
N ILE A 27 1.09 -19.39 -3.72
CA ILE A 27 1.45 -19.04 -5.10
C ILE A 27 2.97 -18.92 -5.23
N ALA A 28 3.61 -18.18 -4.32
CA ALA A 28 5.04 -17.94 -4.38
C ALA A 28 5.90 -19.21 -4.15
N LEU A 29 5.47 -20.11 -3.27
CA LEU A 29 6.27 -21.28 -2.88
C LEU A 29 6.03 -22.52 -3.74
N PHE A 30 4.83 -22.67 -4.33
CA PHE A 30 4.43 -23.94 -4.95
C PHE A 30 4.13 -23.88 -6.45
N LEU A 31 3.98 -22.69 -7.04
CA LEU A 31 3.80 -22.58 -8.50
C LEU A 31 5.15 -22.53 -9.21
N PRO A 32 5.44 -23.46 -10.15
CA PRO A 32 6.68 -23.48 -10.92
C PRO A 32 6.62 -22.49 -12.09
N LEU A 33 6.40 -21.21 -11.78
CA LEU A 33 6.32 -20.12 -12.76
C LEU A 33 7.52 -19.18 -12.64
N PRO A 34 7.85 -18.40 -13.69
CA PRO A 34 8.88 -17.38 -13.56
C PRO A 34 8.52 -16.32 -12.49
N PRO A 35 9.51 -15.70 -11.82
CA PRO A 35 9.29 -14.78 -10.70
C PRO A 35 8.33 -13.62 -11.00
N GLU A 36 8.35 -13.10 -12.22
CA GLU A 36 7.47 -12.03 -12.68
C GLU A 36 5.99 -12.45 -12.70
N PHE A 37 5.69 -13.69 -13.09
CA PHE A 37 4.32 -14.22 -13.06
C PHE A 37 3.88 -14.53 -11.65
N ILE A 38 4.78 -15.05 -10.81
CA ILE A 38 4.52 -15.25 -9.38
C ILE A 38 4.15 -13.91 -8.73
N ALA A 39 4.95 -12.87 -8.95
CA ALA A 39 4.67 -11.54 -8.43
C ALA A 39 3.29 -11.05 -8.88
N LEU A 40 3.00 -11.09 -10.17
CA LEU A 40 1.70 -10.65 -10.70
C LEU A 40 0.51 -11.41 -10.07
N LEU A 41 0.58 -12.73 -9.97
CA LEU A 41 -0.49 -13.56 -9.40
C LEU A 41 -0.67 -13.33 -7.90
N THR A 42 0.42 -13.21 -7.15
CA THR A 42 0.37 -12.90 -5.72
C THR A 42 -0.26 -11.54 -5.47
N LEU A 43 0.07 -10.52 -6.28
CA LEU A 43 -0.53 -9.18 -6.14
C LEU A 43 -2.01 -9.16 -6.56
N LEU A 44 -2.39 -9.89 -7.62
CA LEU A 44 -3.79 -10.07 -8.02
C LEU A 44 -4.64 -10.76 -6.96
N THR A 45 -4.03 -11.54 -6.07
CA THR A 45 -4.75 -12.19 -4.96
C THR A 45 -5.41 -11.15 -4.05
N ILE A 46 -4.78 -9.99 -3.84
CA ILE A 46 -5.30 -8.93 -2.96
C ILE A 46 -6.63 -8.37 -3.50
N SER A 47 -6.65 -7.92 -4.75
CA SER A 47 -7.88 -7.40 -5.39
C SER A 47 -8.94 -8.47 -5.57
N THR A 48 -8.54 -9.67 -6.02
CA THR A 48 -9.46 -10.78 -6.27
C THR A 48 -10.14 -11.22 -4.98
N MET A 49 -9.38 -11.36 -3.89
CA MET A 49 -9.94 -11.69 -2.58
C MET A 49 -10.88 -10.61 -2.10
N ALA A 50 -10.53 -9.33 -2.22
CA ALA A 50 -11.39 -8.22 -1.83
C ALA A 50 -12.73 -8.24 -2.58
N VAL A 51 -12.71 -8.41 -3.90
CA VAL A 51 -13.92 -8.49 -4.73
C VAL A 51 -14.73 -9.74 -4.37
N LEU A 52 -14.09 -10.89 -4.22
CA LEU A 52 -14.75 -12.15 -3.91
C LEU A 52 -15.47 -12.10 -2.56
N VAL A 53 -14.77 -11.70 -1.48
CA VAL A 53 -15.39 -11.62 -0.16
C VAL A 53 -16.46 -10.54 -0.09
N THR A 54 -16.32 -9.45 -0.86
CA THR A 54 -17.35 -8.42 -0.98
C THR A 54 -18.58 -8.96 -1.70
N ALA A 55 -18.41 -9.66 -2.82
CA ALA A 55 -19.51 -10.30 -3.54
C ALA A 55 -20.24 -11.30 -2.65
N LEU A 56 -19.49 -12.11 -1.90
CA LEU A 56 -20.03 -13.11 -0.98
C LEU A 56 -20.67 -12.53 0.26
N ALA A 57 -20.27 -11.34 0.74
CA ALA A 57 -20.82 -10.74 1.97
C ALA A 57 -21.93 -9.72 1.70
N GLU A 58 -21.76 -8.90 0.66
CA GLU A 58 -22.51 -7.67 0.38
C GLU A 58 -23.19 -7.70 -1.01
N GLY A 59 -22.96 -8.75 -1.81
CA GLY A 59 -23.56 -8.93 -3.12
C GLY A 59 -23.03 -7.96 -4.18
N ARG A 60 -23.75 -7.91 -5.31
CA ARG A 60 -23.38 -7.08 -6.48
C ARG A 60 -23.29 -5.59 -6.15
N GLN A 61 -24.14 -5.11 -5.25
CA GLN A 61 -24.14 -3.70 -4.84
C GLN A 61 -22.85 -3.34 -4.08
N GLY A 62 -22.42 -4.17 -3.12
CA GLY A 62 -21.15 -3.95 -2.41
C GLY A 62 -19.94 -3.94 -3.34
N VAL A 63 -19.90 -4.81 -4.35
CA VAL A 63 -18.84 -4.80 -5.37
C VAL A 63 -18.86 -3.51 -6.19
N SER A 64 -20.05 -3.08 -6.62
CA SER A 64 -20.22 -1.81 -7.34
C SER A 64 -19.70 -0.63 -6.51
N ASP A 65 -20.04 -0.59 -5.22
CA ASP A 65 -19.64 0.48 -4.32
C ASP A 65 -18.14 0.45 -4.00
N LEU A 66 -17.51 -0.74 -3.94
CA LEU A 66 -16.06 -0.89 -3.86
C LEU A 66 -15.37 -0.33 -5.11
N LEU A 67 -15.82 -0.71 -6.32
CA LEU A 67 -15.20 -0.28 -7.58
C LEU A 67 -15.39 1.22 -7.85
N LYS A 68 -16.51 1.82 -7.43
CA LYS A 68 -16.74 3.27 -7.57
C LYS A 68 -15.71 4.11 -6.81
N LYS A 69 -15.12 3.58 -5.72
CA LYS A 69 -14.10 4.31 -4.93
C LYS A 69 -12.86 4.66 -5.75
N ILE A 70 -12.54 3.87 -6.78
CA ILE A 70 -11.43 4.10 -7.71
C ILE A 70 -11.53 5.50 -8.35
N PHE A 71 -12.75 5.99 -8.57
CA PHE A 71 -13.01 7.24 -9.28
C PHE A 71 -13.22 8.46 -8.37
N GLN A 72 -12.88 8.37 -7.08
CA GLN A 72 -13.05 9.46 -6.12
C GLN A 72 -11.87 10.46 -6.14
N TRP A 73 -11.79 11.23 -7.23
CA TRP A 73 -10.70 12.19 -7.50
C TRP A 73 -10.97 13.63 -7.03
N ARG A 74 -12.14 13.94 -6.44
CA ARG A 74 -12.46 15.32 -6.02
C ARG A 74 -11.78 15.71 -4.72
N ILE A 75 -10.45 15.84 -4.75
CA ILE A 75 -9.60 16.17 -3.60
C ILE A 75 -8.84 17.49 -3.88
N SER A 76 -8.56 18.28 -2.84
CA SER A 76 -7.81 19.52 -2.99
C SER A 76 -6.40 19.26 -3.56
N PHE A 77 -5.96 20.10 -4.50
CA PHE A 77 -4.69 19.96 -5.24
C PHE A 77 -3.46 19.71 -4.35
N LYS A 78 -3.38 20.30 -3.15
CA LYS A 78 -2.28 20.06 -2.20
C LYS A 78 -2.03 18.57 -1.91
N TRP A 79 -3.08 17.74 -1.92
CA TRP A 79 -2.96 16.32 -1.63
C TRP A 79 -2.43 15.51 -2.81
N TYR A 80 -2.66 15.98 -4.04
CA TYR A 80 -1.99 15.41 -5.21
C TYR A 80 -0.48 15.66 -5.15
N LEU A 81 -0.08 16.88 -4.76
CA LEU A 81 1.34 17.20 -4.56
C LEU A 81 1.94 16.34 -3.45
N ILE A 82 1.26 16.18 -2.31
CA ILE A 82 1.74 15.31 -1.24
C ILE A 82 1.81 13.85 -1.72
N ALA A 83 0.77 13.35 -2.41
CA ALA A 83 0.72 11.97 -2.89
C ALA A 83 1.83 11.65 -3.90
N LEU A 84 2.30 12.63 -4.69
CA LEU A 84 3.37 12.44 -5.66
C LEU A 84 4.76 12.74 -5.09
N LEU A 85 4.91 13.84 -4.35
CA LEU A 85 6.22 14.35 -3.92
C LEU A 85 6.73 13.69 -2.63
N MET A 86 5.85 13.26 -1.72
CA MET A 86 6.28 12.58 -0.50
C MET A 86 6.96 11.23 -0.82
N PRO A 87 6.42 10.37 -1.69
CA PRO A 87 7.11 9.18 -2.19
C PRO A 87 8.49 9.47 -2.76
N VAL A 88 8.59 10.46 -3.66
CA VAL A 88 9.87 10.87 -4.26
C VAL A 88 10.86 11.31 -3.19
N GLY A 89 10.42 12.09 -2.20
CA GLY A 89 11.24 12.48 -1.06
C GLY A 89 11.73 11.30 -0.22
N ILE A 90 10.89 10.29 0.01
CA ILE A 90 11.27 9.06 0.73
C ILE A 90 12.33 8.27 -0.04
N ILE A 91 12.17 8.13 -1.37
CA ILE A 91 13.14 7.43 -2.22
C ILE A 91 14.48 8.19 -2.27
N LEU A 92 14.44 9.52 -2.45
CA LEU A 92 15.63 10.38 -2.39
C LEU A 92 16.33 10.29 -1.03
N ALA A 93 15.59 10.37 0.07
CA ALA A 93 16.14 10.23 1.41
C ALA A 93 16.76 8.84 1.64
N SER A 94 16.22 7.79 1.01
CA SER A 94 16.80 6.44 1.05
C SER A 94 18.14 6.38 0.30
N GLY A 95 18.23 7.03 -0.86
CA GLY A 95 19.50 7.18 -1.60
C GLY A 95 20.54 8.00 -0.81
N VAL A 96 20.12 9.13 -0.21
CA VAL A 96 20.99 9.95 0.65
C VAL A 96 21.48 9.15 1.85
N LEU A 97 20.60 8.37 2.50
CA LEU A 97 21.00 7.50 3.60
C LEU A 97 22.05 6.47 3.16
N ALA A 98 21.85 5.83 2.01
CA ALA A 98 22.83 4.89 1.46
C ALA A 98 24.19 5.55 1.17
N PHE A 99 24.18 6.79 0.64
CA PHE A 99 25.40 7.58 0.44
C PHE A 99 26.11 7.89 1.77
N LEU A 100 25.37 8.37 2.78
CA LEU A 100 25.92 8.69 4.10
C LEU A 100 26.49 7.48 4.82
N LEU A 101 25.94 6.29 4.59
CA LEU A 101 26.44 5.02 5.12
C LEU A 101 27.63 4.46 4.32
N GLY A 102 28.07 5.13 3.25
CA GLY A 102 29.16 4.69 2.40
C GLY A 102 28.83 3.49 1.52
N TRP A 103 27.54 3.17 1.33
CA TRP A 103 27.11 2.06 0.47
C TRP A 103 27.16 2.40 -1.01
N ILE A 104 27.03 3.68 -1.34
CA ILE A 104 27.19 4.22 -2.70
C ILE A 104 28.09 5.46 -2.67
N PRO A 105 28.85 5.72 -3.75
CA PRO A 105 29.75 6.86 -3.81
C PRO A 105 29.04 8.20 -4.08
N THR A 106 27.82 8.18 -4.63
CA THR A 106 27.02 9.36 -4.94
C THR A 106 25.55 8.97 -5.13
N VAL A 107 24.64 9.94 -5.05
CA VAL A 107 23.22 9.80 -5.43
C VAL A 107 23.07 10.31 -6.86
N GLU A 108 22.75 9.43 -7.80
CA GLU A 108 22.63 9.77 -9.22
C GLU A 108 21.17 9.88 -9.64
N ILE A 109 20.87 10.88 -10.46
CA ILE A 109 19.57 11.02 -11.11
C ILE A 109 19.70 10.51 -12.54
N ARG A 110 18.89 9.51 -12.89
CA ARG A 110 18.81 8.95 -14.24
C ARG A 110 17.46 9.26 -14.87
N VAL A 111 17.46 9.41 -16.18
CA VAL A 111 16.25 9.42 -17.00
C VAL A 111 16.16 8.07 -17.74
N PRO A 112 15.18 7.21 -17.43
CA PRO A 112 14.97 5.97 -18.17
C PRO A 112 14.63 6.22 -19.64
N THR A 113 14.77 5.18 -20.47
CA THR A 113 14.38 5.28 -21.88
C THR A 113 12.87 5.47 -22.01
N SER A 114 12.40 6.07 -23.11
CA SER A 114 10.96 6.25 -23.35
C SER A 114 10.17 4.93 -23.32
N SER A 115 10.78 3.83 -23.76
CA SER A 115 10.16 2.49 -23.70
C SER A 115 10.04 1.97 -22.27
N GLN A 116 11.07 2.16 -21.42
CA GLN A 116 11.03 1.80 -20.00
C GLN A 116 9.95 2.60 -19.28
N LEU A 117 9.88 3.91 -19.53
CA LEU A 117 8.88 4.80 -18.94
C LEU A 117 7.45 4.33 -19.27
N ILE A 118 7.14 4.09 -20.54
CA ILE A 118 5.79 3.70 -20.97
C ILE A 118 5.40 2.32 -20.39
N PHE A 119 6.32 1.35 -20.45
CA PHE A 119 6.07 0.01 -19.94
C PHE A 119 5.82 0.01 -18.42
N ASN A 120 6.70 0.66 -17.66
CA ASN A 120 6.59 0.77 -16.21
C ASN A 120 5.35 1.57 -15.79
N LEU A 121 4.98 2.59 -16.56
CA LEU A 121 3.81 3.42 -16.28
C LEU A 121 2.54 2.57 -16.23
N ILE A 122 2.31 1.75 -17.25
CA ILE A 122 1.11 0.93 -17.37
C ILE A 122 1.08 -0.14 -16.26
N LEU A 123 2.19 -0.85 -16.07
CA LEU A 123 2.25 -1.93 -15.08
C LEU A 123 2.09 -1.43 -13.65
N ILE A 124 2.77 -0.34 -13.30
CA ILE A 124 2.73 0.19 -11.93
C ILE A 124 1.35 0.79 -11.62
N ILE A 125 0.70 1.46 -12.59
CA ILE A 125 -0.69 1.91 -12.40
C ILE A 125 -1.59 0.71 -12.12
N LEU A 126 -1.46 -0.38 -12.88
CA LEU A 126 -2.27 -1.57 -12.69
C LEU A 126 -2.04 -2.18 -11.30
N ILE A 127 -0.78 -2.34 -10.88
CA ILE A 127 -0.42 -2.84 -9.54
C ILE A 127 -1.02 -1.96 -8.45
N ALA A 128 -0.78 -0.64 -8.52
CA ALA A 128 -1.28 0.33 -7.56
C ALA A 128 -2.81 0.28 -7.43
N VAL A 129 -3.54 0.19 -8.55
CA VAL A 129 -5.00 0.10 -8.53
C VAL A 129 -5.47 -1.19 -7.86
N LEU A 130 -4.88 -2.33 -8.24
CA LEU A 130 -5.32 -3.64 -7.76
C LEU A 130 -5.02 -3.82 -6.26
N GLU A 131 -3.81 -3.50 -5.83
CA GLU A 131 -3.42 -3.63 -4.42
C GLU A 131 -4.23 -2.70 -3.51
N GLU A 132 -4.33 -1.43 -3.89
CA GLU A 132 -5.03 -0.45 -3.05
C GLU A 132 -6.53 -0.72 -2.99
N LEU A 133 -7.13 -1.32 -4.03
CA LEU A 133 -8.52 -1.74 -3.98
C LEU A 133 -8.78 -2.71 -2.82
N GLY A 134 -7.87 -3.65 -2.56
CA GLY A 134 -7.98 -4.57 -1.43
C GLY A 134 -7.56 -3.94 -0.10
N TRP A 135 -6.43 -3.25 -0.05
CA TRP A 135 -5.94 -2.68 1.21
C TRP A 135 -6.76 -1.49 1.69
N ARG A 136 -6.87 -0.44 0.86
CA ARG A 136 -7.49 0.85 1.23
C ARG A 136 -8.95 0.93 0.78
N GLY A 137 -9.33 0.22 -0.27
CA GLY A 137 -10.72 0.13 -0.73
C GLY A 137 -11.60 -0.77 0.13
N TYR A 138 -11.06 -1.91 0.58
CA TYR A 138 -11.78 -2.94 1.33
C TYR A 138 -11.36 -3.06 2.80
N ALA A 139 -10.09 -3.39 3.09
CA ALA A 139 -9.67 -3.79 4.44
C ALA A 139 -9.64 -2.61 5.44
N LEU A 140 -8.99 -1.50 5.06
CA LEU A 140 -8.79 -0.35 5.94
C LEU A 140 -10.12 0.25 6.43
N PRO A 141 -11.13 0.56 5.58
CA PRO A 141 -12.40 1.11 6.05
C PRO A 141 -13.13 0.19 7.02
N LYS A 142 -12.99 -1.14 6.87
CA LYS A 142 -13.61 -2.10 7.78
C LYS A 142 -12.85 -2.23 9.10
N LEU A 143 -11.51 -2.21 9.08
CA LEU A 143 -10.69 -2.21 10.30
C LEU A 143 -10.94 -0.96 11.16
N LEU A 144 -11.04 0.21 10.52
CA LEU A 144 -11.31 1.50 11.17
C LEU A 144 -12.65 1.54 11.91
N ARG A 145 -13.59 0.60 11.65
CA ARG A 145 -14.85 0.50 12.41
C ARG A 145 -14.66 -0.03 13.84
N TYR A 146 -13.57 -0.75 14.11
CA TYR A 146 -13.35 -1.41 15.40
C TYR A 146 -11.98 -1.16 16.01
N ARG A 147 -11.04 -0.61 15.25
CA ARG A 147 -9.64 -0.41 15.64
C ARG A 147 -9.25 1.04 15.41
N SER A 148 -8.25 1.51 16.16
CA SER A 148 -7.65 2.82 15.90
C SER A 148 -6.98 2.83 14.52
N PRO A 149 -6.78 4.01 13.92
CA PRO A 149 -6.00 4.18 12.69
C PRO A 149 -4.65 3.51 12.72
N LEU A 150 -3.85 3.72 13.77
CA LEU A 150 -2.54 3.08 13.89
C LEU A 150 -2.65 1.55 13.96
N THR A 151 -3.54 1.00 14.77
CA THR A 151 -3.73 -0.46 14.84
C THR A 151 -4.18 -1.03 13.49
N SER A 152 -5.07 -0.34 12.79
CA SER A 152 -5.53 -0.74 11.45
C SER A 152 -4.39 -0.74 10.43
N ALA A 153 -3.55 0.30 10.45
CA ALA A 153 -2.37 0.40 9.61
C ALA A 153 -1.36 -0.72 9.89
N LEU A 154 -1.10 -1.02 11.16
CA LEU A 154 -0.15 -2.08 11.55
C LEU A 154 -0.66 -3.46 11.15
N ILE A 155 -1.96 -3.76 11.32
CA ILE A 155 -2.55 -5.02 10.85
C ILE A 155 -2.34 -5.19 9.35
N ILE A 156 -2.69 -4.18 8.54
CA ILE A 156 -2.49 -4.21 7.08
C ILE A 156 -1.01 -4.35 6.74
N GLY A 157 -0.14 -3.59 7.40
CA GLY A 157 1.30 -3.60 7.16
C GLY A 157 1.94 -4.96 7.44
N ILE A 158 1.55 -5.63 8.53
CA ILE A 158 2.01 -6.98 8.87
C ILE A 158 1.54 -7.99 7.82
N VAL A 159 0.25 -7.96 7.46
CA VAL A 159 -0.31 -8.87 6.45
C VAL A 159 0.37 -8.66 5.08
N ALA A 160 0.55 -7.41 4.66
CA ALA A 160 1.27 -7.07 3.44
C ALA A 160 2.74 -7.51 3.51
N GLY A 161 3.42 -7.29 4.64
CA GLY A 161 4.80 -7.72 4.88
C GLY A 161 4.96 -9.23 4.75
N LEU A 162 4.03 -10.03 5.30
CA LEU A 162 4.04 -11.49 5.17
C LEU A 162 3.91 -11.93 3.70
N LEU A 163 3.03 -11.28 2.94
CA LEU A 163 2.88 -11.52 1.50
C LEU A 163 4.17 -11.18 0.74
N HIS A 164 4.83 -10.08 1.09
CA HIS A 164 6.10 -9.66 0.49
C HIS A 164 7.27 -10.58 0.85
N ILE A 165 7.28 -11.20 2.04
CA ILE A 165 8.29 -12.23 2.37
C ILE A 165 8.24 -13.37 1.35
N GLY A 166 7.04 -13.87 1.01
CA GLY A 166 6.89 -14.94 0.02
C GLY A 166 7.51 -14.59 -1.34
N LEU A 167 7.21 -13.39 -1.84
CA LEU A 167 7.81 -12.85 -3.06
C LEU A 167 9.32 -12.63 -2.95
N GLY A 168 9.76 -12.15 -1.78
CA GLY A 168 11.15 -11.91 -1.48
C GLY A 168 12.00 -13.17 -1.51
N LEU A 169 11.46 -14.30 -1.01
CA LEU A 169 12.16 -15.58 -1.02
C LEU A 169 12.48 -16.05 -2.45
N VAL A 170 11.51 -15.95 -3.37
CA VAL A 170 11.71 -16.31 -4.79
C VAL A 170 12.72 -15.37 -5.46
N ALA A 171 12.72 -14.10 -5.08
CA ALA A 171 13.62 -13.08 -5.61
C ALA A 171 14.97 -12.96 -4.89
N GLY A 172 15.28 -13.84 -3.91
CA GLY A 172 16.52 -13.80 -3.13
C GLY A 172 16.69 -12.55 -2.25
N ARG A 173 15.59 -11.90 -1.84
CA ARG A 173 15.59 -10.69 -1.01
C ARG A 173 15.69 -11.05 0.48
N PRO A 174 16.39 -10.24 1.30
CA PRO A 174 16.42 -10.45 2.74
C PRO A 174 15.02 -10.27 3.36
N TRP A 175 14.59 -11.24 4.17
CA TRP A 175 13.23 -11.31 4.68
C TRP A 175 12.84 -10.10 5.55
N LEU A 176 13.75 -9.63 6.43
CA LEU A 176 13.42 -8.62 7.44
C LEU A 176 13.12 -7.23 6.83
N PRO A 177 14.02 -6.61 6.04
CA PRO A 177 13.68 -5.33 5.43
C PRO A 177 12.54 -5.46 4.40
N THR A 178 12.41 -6.62 3.73
CA THR A 178 11.25 -6.91 2.85
C THR A 178 9.93 -6.88 3.62
N PHE A 179 9.91 -7.34 4.87
CA PHE A 179 8.74 -7.27 5.75
C PHE A 179 8.50 -5.86 6.31
N LEU A 180 9.55 -5.15 6.70
CA LEU A 180 9.46 -3.85 7.36
C LEU A 180 9.03 -2.71 6.43
N VAL A 181 9.40 -2.77 5.14
CA VAL A 181 9.03 -1.75 4.15
C VAL A 181 7.50 -1.58 4.07
N PRO A 182 6.69 -2.63 3.81
CA PRO A 182 5.22 -2.52 3.83
C PRO A 182 4.64 -2.05 5.17
N VAL A 183 5.27 -2.41 6.30
CA VAL A 183 4.81 -1.99 7.63
C VAL A 183 4.93 -0.48 7.81
N GLY A 184 6.10 0.10 7.52
CA GLY A 184 6.31 1.55 7.63
C GLY A 184 5.39 2.31 6.67
N PHE A 185 5.31 1.85 5.44
CA PHE A 185 4.45 2.46 4.43
C PHE A 185 2.96 2.34 4.74
N SER A 186 2.49 1.24 5.34
CA SER A 186 1.07 1.11 5.70
C SER A 186 0.60 2.25 6.61
N VAL A 187 1.43 2.68 7.57
CA VAL A 187 1.14 3.83 8.44
C VAL A 187 1.01 5.14 7.64
N ILE A 188 1.95 5.39 6.72
CA ILE A 188 1.97 6.59 5.88
C ILE A 188 0.73 6.64 4.97
N TRP A 189 0.41 5.53 4.32
CA TRP A 189 -0.78 5.40 3.49
C TRP A 189 -2.07 5.60 4.30
N THR A 190 -2.17 5.03 5.50
CA THR A 190 -3.36 5.22 6.34
C THR A 190 -3.52 6.68 6.74
N TRP A 191 -2.43 7.37 7.10
CA TRP A 191 -2.45 8.81 7.34
C TRP A 191 -2.93 9.61 6.11
N LEU A 192 -2.39 9.30 4.93
CA LEU A 192 -2.78 9.97 3.67
C LEU A 192 -4.26 9.71 3.35
N PHE A 193 -4.70 8.46 3.47
CA PHE A 193 -6.07 8.04 3.21
C PHE A 193 -7.05 8.79 4.13
N LEU A 194 -6.77 8.86 5.43
CA LEU A 194 -7.59 9.61 6.38
C LEU A 194 -7.58 11.12 6.09
N SER A 195 -6.41 11.68 5.80
CA SER A 195 -6.23 13.10 5.50
C SER A 195 -6.93 13.54 4.20
N THR A 196 -7.23 12.58 3.32
CA THR A 196 -7.93 12.78 2.04
C THR A 196 -9.38 12.29 2.08
N GLN A 197 -9.97 12.19 3.29
CA GLN A 197 -11.36 11.76 3.50
C GLN A 197 -11.69 10.38 2.92
N GLY A 198 -10.70 9.48 2.92
CA GLY A 198 -10.83 8.11 2.42
C GLY A 198 -10.73 7.97 0.91
N SER A 199 -10.06 8.92 0.23
CA SER A 199 -9.86 8.84 -1.21
C SER A 199 -8.94 7.68 -1.58
N LEU A 200 -9.51 6.67 -2.24
CA LEU A 200 -8.74 5.57 -2.81
C LEU A 200 -7.83 6.07 -3.94
N ALA A 201 -8.24 7.09 -4.70
CA ALA A 201 -7.42 7.68 -5.75
C ALA A 201 -6.09 8.23 -5.23
N MET A 202 -6.08 8.87 -4.06
CA MET A 202 -4.85 9.39 -3.47
C MET A 202 -3.93 8.27 -2.97
N ALA A 203 -4.49 7.18 -2.45
CA ALA A 203 -3.73 5.99 -2.08
C ALA A 203 -3.10 5.32 -3.31
N MET A 204 -3.84 5.18 -4.41
CA MET A 204 -3.32 4.63 -5.68
C MET A 204 -2.22 5.52 -6.27
N LEU A 205 -2.39 6.85 -6.22
CA LEU A 205 -1.39 7.79 -6.72
C LEU A 205 -0.09 7.74 -5.89
N PHE A 206 -0.21 7.62 -4.57
CA PHE A 206 0.94 7.45 -3.68
C PHE A 206 1.67 6.13 -3.94
N HIS A 207 0.92 5.03 -4.09
CA HIS A 207 1.48 3.73 -4.44
C HIS A 207 2.24 3.79 -5.76
N PHE A 208 1.59 4.34 -6.79
CA PHE A 208 2.23 4.56 -8.08
C PHE A 208 3.55 5.32 -7.93
N ALA A 209 3.57 6.42 -7.18
CA ALA A 209 4.78 7.22 -7.03
C ALA A 209 5.89 6.50 -6.24
N ILE A 210 5.56 5.63 -5.28
CA ILE A 210 6.55 4.81 -4.55
C ILE A 210 7.25 3.82 -5.47
N ASP A 211 6.50 3.19 -6.38
CA ASP A 211 7.04 2.19 -7.29
C ASP A 211 7.68 2.81 -8.54
N TYR A 212 7.18 3.99 -8.95
CA TYR A 212 7.64 4.67 -10.15
C TYR A 212 8.85 5.57 -9.89
N ALA A 213 9.05 6.11 -8.69
CA ALA A 213 10.20 6.99 -8.39
C ALA A 213 11.59 6.31 -8.42
N PRO A 214 11.79 5.06 -7.96
CA PRO A 214 13.11 4.42 -7.90
C PRO A 214 13.88 4.37 -9.22
N GLN A 215 13.18 4.26 -10.36
CA GLN A 215 13.81 4.22 -11.69
C GLN A 215 14.55 5.53 -12.06
N PHE A 216 14.36 6.62 -11.29
CA PHE A 216 15.01 7.91 -11.52
C PHE A 216 16.17 8.23 -10.57
N VAL A 217 16.29 7.54 -9.43
CA VAL A 217 17.10 8.02 -8.28
C VAL A 217 18.19 7.03 -7.82
N LEU A 218 18.18 5.79 -8.33
CA LEU A 218 19.04 4.72 -7.81
C LEU A 218 19.72 3.93 -8.95
N ASP A 219 20.56 4.60 -9.74
CA ASP A 219 21.37 3.94 -10.80
C ASP A 219 22.72 3.41 -10.31
N ALA A 220 23.18 3.87 -9.13
CA ALA A 220 24.36 3.30 -8.49
C ALA A 220 24.11 1.81 -8.17
N PRO A 221 25.12 0.93 -8.27
CA PRO A 221 25.00 -0.49 -8.00
C PRO A 221 24.87 -0.73 -6.48
N LEU A 222 23.73 -0.34 -5.91
CA LEU A 222 23.35 -0.57 -4.54
C LEU A 222 22.80 -2.00 -4.44
N PRO A 223 23.44 -2.90 -3.67
CA PRO A 223 22.87 -4.20 -3.36
C PRO A 223 21.41 -4.08 -2.92
N ILE A 224 20.52 -4.91 -3.48
CA ILE A 224 19.08 -4.90 -3.18
C ILE A 224 18.82 -4.91 -1.67
N ALA A 225 19.60 -5.69 -0.92
CA ALA A 225 19.50 -5.74 0.53
C ALA A 225 19.69 -4.37 1.20
N GLN A 226 20.71 -3.62 0.80
CA GLN A 226 21.00 -2.30 1.33
C GLN A 226 19.94 -1.27 0.91
N GLY A 227 19.45 -1.35 -0.33
CA GLY A 227 18.33 -0.52 -0.80
C GLY A 227 17.05 -0.73 0.02
N LEU A 228 16.68 -1.99 0.28
CA LEU A 228 15.53 -2.33 1.12
C LEU A 228 15.72 -1.88 2.57
N TRP A 229 16.93 -1.98 3.12
CA TRP A 229 17.22 -1.46 4.46
C TRP A 229 17.08 0.06 4.53
N ALA A 230 17.64 0.80 3.57
CA ALA A 230 17.49 2.25 3.52
C ALA A 230 16.01 2.65 3.44
N GLN A 231 15.25 2.00 2.56
CA GLN A 231 13.82 2.26 2.40
C GLN A 231 13.01 1.88 3.66
N ALA A 232 13.34 0.78 4.32
CA ALA A 232 12.71 0.39 5.58
C ALA A 232 12.97 1.44 6.67
N ILE A 233 14.22 1.86 6.84
CA ILE A 233 14.61 2.85 7.85
C ILE A 233 13.91 4.18 7.60
N VAL A 234 13.94 4.69 6.37
CA VAL A 234 13.33 5.98 6.03
C VAL A 234 11.81 5.92 6.17
N SER A 235 11.15 4.87 5.64
CA SER A 235 9.69 4.76 5.75
C SER A 235 9.23 4.60 7.20
N LEU A 236 9.95 3.84 8.04
CA LEU A 236 9.67 3.74 9.47
C LEU A 236 9.92 5.05 10.21
N ALA A 237 10.97 5.81 9.86
CA ALA A 237 11.23 7.12 10.44
C ALA A 237 10.12 8.12 10.11
N VAL A 238 9.64 8.14 8.86
CA VAL A 238 8.49 8.97 8.45
C VAL A 238 7.22 8.53 9.17
N ALA A 239 6.96 7.22 9.25
CA ALA A 239 5.83 6.68 9.99
C ALA A 239 5.88 7.08 11.48
N LEU A 240 7.05 6.99 12.12
CA LEU A 240 7.26 7.44 13.49
C LEU A 240 7.00 8.95 13.63
N GLY A 241 7.50 9.76 12.70
CA GLY A 241 7.21 11.19 12.66
C GLY A 241 5.72 11.49 12.60
N LEU A 242 4.96 10.76 11.76
CA LEU A 242 3.51 10.89 11.69
C LEU A 242 2.83 10.45 12.99
N ILE A 243 3.29 9.38 13.64
CA ILE A 243 2.78 8.94 14.93
C ILE A 243 3.04 10.00 16.01
N LEU A 244 4.22 10.63 16.02
CA LEU A 244 4.55 11.68 16.98
C LEU A 244 3.73 12.96 16.75
N LEU A 245 3.40 13.28 15.49
CA LEU A 245 2.66 14.49 15.13
C LEU A 245 1.14 14.36 15.26
N PHE A 246 0.59 13.15 15.06
CA PHE A 246 -0.85 12.91 14.97
C PHE A 246 -1.36 11.88 15.98
N GLY A 247 -0.49 11.29 16.79
CA GLY A 247 -0.83 10.23 17.72
C GLY A 247 -1.30 8.95 17.03
N THR A 248 -2.01 8.12 17.78
CA THR A 248 -2.57 6.84 17.27
C THR A 248 -3.70 7.02 16.26
N ASP A 249 -4.23 8.23 16.13
CA ASP A 249 -5.34 8.56 15.24
C ASP A 249 -4.89 8.94 13.82
N LEU A 250 -3.59 9.22 13.61
CA LEU A 250 -3.01 9.51 12.29
C LEU A 250 -3.77 10.59 11.49
N GLN A 251 -4.49 11.48 12.15
CA GLN A 251 -5.17 12.64 11.55
C GLN A 251 -5.48 13.67 12.63
N ARG A 252 -5.84 14.89 12.22
CA ARG A 252 -6.36 15.91 13.14
C ARG A 252 -7.88 15.89 13.13
N GLY A 253 -8.47 15.76 14.32
CA GLY A 253 -9.92 15.69 14.51
C GLY A 253 -10.44 14.25 14.62
N PRO A 254 -11.70 14.06 15.05
CA PRO A 254 -12.29 12.72 15.15
C PRO A 254 -12.24 12.04 13.78
N VAL A 255 -12.06 10.72 13.77
CA VAL A 255 -12.26 9.88 12.58
C VAL A 255 -13.69 10.11 12.11
N LYS A 256 -13.90 11.12 11.25
CA LYS A 256 -15.21 11.41 10.68
C LYS A 256 -15.67 10.12 10.06
N GLU A 257 -16.86 9.67 10.46
CA GLU A 257 -17.44 8.41 10.05
C GLU A 257 -17.29 8.26 8.52
N LEU A 258 -16.25 7.55 8.09
CA LEU A 258 -16.12 7.00 6.74
C LEU A 258 -17.28 6.00 6.45
N ALA A 259 -18.12 5.74 7.45
CA ALA A 259 -19.37 5.03 7.39
C ALA A 259 -20.61 5.88 6.99
N ALA A 260 -20.50 7.21 6.92
CA ALA A 260 -21.64 8.09 6.61
C ALA A 260 -21.76 8.47 5.12
N ALA A 261 -20.70 8.27 4.32
CA ALA A 261 -20.73 8.58 2.89
C ALA A 261 -21.59 7.61 2.06
N ASP A 262 -21.92 6.42 2.59
CA ASP A 262 -22.89 5.49 1.98
C ASP A 262 -24.35 5.96 2.14
N ALA A 263 -24.61 7.02 2.92
CA ALA A 263 -25.97 7.51 3.19
C ALA A 263 -26.33 8.82 2.47
N ALA A 264 -25.36 9.55 1.91
CA ALA A 264 -25.58 10.87 1.30
C ALA A 264 -25.57 10.87 -0.23
N GLY A 265 -25.45 9.70 -0.87
CA GLY A 265 -25.68 9.54 -2.31
C GLY A 265 -27.18 9.44 -2.63
N ARG A 266 -27.91 10.53 -2.41
CA ARG A 266 -29.18 10.84 -3.09
C ARG A 266 -29.08 12.24 -3.68
#